data_AF-A0A9P0YT05-F1
#
_entry.id   AF-A0A9P0YT05-F1
#
_cell.length_a   1.000
_cell.length_b   1.000
_cell.length_c   1.000
_cell.angle_alpha   90.00
_cell.angle_beta   90.00
_cell.angle_gamma   90.00
#
_symmetry.space_group_name_H-M   'P 1'
#
loop_
_entity.id
_entity.type
_entity.pdbx_description
1 polymer ?
#
loop_
_entity_poly.entity_id
_entity_poly.type
_entity_poly.pdbx_seq_one_letter_code
_entity_poly.pdbx_strand_id
1 'polypeptide(L)'
;MRGVETRHRASWTLDVSIYLSTPITNSLHTEIHPLRVLVAALLFFTPMSSSSLPQQNVGSLRRLPQTRRCKSSCRRSTTFSLRACRPTATAPTLSTTTKTLVGEPGSLKSTRSHRAWVACGCTTVLISLAKGVAVAAASHAWLQPLLAGYIGYVLADLGSGVYHWGIDNYGSTHTPVFGNQIEAFQGHHQWPWTITRREFANNLHALARAVTFIVLPIDLLIYNGHPILSVFVGVSSGCIMFSQQFHAWAHGTKSRLPPIVVALQDAGVLVSRSQHADHHRPPYNTNYCIVSGVWNELLNEFKVFEALELILFFKLGVKPRSWCEPGSEWTQQQQQQQQQG
;
A
#
# COMPACT_ATOMS: atom_id res chain seq x y z
N MET A 1 32.42 40.94 78.60
CA MET A 1 32.12 41.47 77.25
C MET A 1 32.17 40.30 76.27
N ARG A 2 31.09 40.10 75.49
CA ARG A 2 30.91 39.43 74.15
C ARG A 2 31.94 38.36 73.73
N GLY A 3 31.66 37.18 73.17
CA GLY A 3 30.52 36.43 72.59
C GLY A 3 31.07 35.04 72.17
N VAL A 4 30.35 33.92 72.15
CA VAL A 4 29.44 33.40 71.08
C VAL A 4 30.21 33.29 69.73
N GLU A 5 30.34 32.18 68.97
CA GLU A 5 29.57 30.93 68.83
C GLU A 5 30.37 29.85 68.04
N THR A 6 29.72 28.70 67.92
CA THR A 6 30.09 27.38 67.39
C THR A 6 30.07 27.20 65.86
N ARG A 7 30.83 26.18 65.41
CA ARG A 7 30.58 25.19 64.33
C ARG A 7 30.07 25.67 62.96
N HIS A 8 30.92 25.52 61.94
CA HIS A 8 30.54 25.50 60.53
C HIS A 8 29.77 24.22 60.16
N ARG A 9 28.60 24.42 59.53
CA ARG A 9 27.81 23.40 58.83
C ARG A 9 28.07 23.58 57.32
N ALA A 10 28.37 22.50 56.62
CA ALA A 10 28.47 22.49 55.15
C ALA A 10 27.08 22.62 54.52
N SER A 11 26.93 23.55 53.56
CA SER A 11 25.80 23.59 52.62
C SER A 11 26.33 23.39 51.20
N TRP A 12 25.79 22.40 50.50
CA TRP A 12 26.03 22.18 49.08
C TRP A 12 25.08 23.08 48.27
N THR A 13 25.64 23.96 47.45
CA THR A 13 24.93 24.61 46.33
C THR A 13 25.74 24.34 45.07
N LEU A 14 25.14 23.56 44.15
CA LEU A 14 25.65 23.31 42.80
C LEU A 14 25.28 24.52 41.94
N ASP A 15 26.28 25.24 41.46
CA ASP A 15 26.13 26.23 40.40
C ASP A 15 26.91 25.72 39.18
N VAL A 16 26.18 25.43 38.10
CA VAL A 16 26.73 24.96 36.83
C VAL A 16 26.62 26.10 35.84
N SER A 17 27.74 26.78 35.58
CA SER A 17 27.93 27.53 34.35
C SER A 17 29.37 27.34 33.87
N ILE A 18 29.45 26.62 32.76
CA ILE A 18 30.66 26.18 32.09
C ILE A 18 31.26 27.33 31.29
N TYR A 19 32.57 27.43 31.40
CA TYR A 19 33.46 28.36 30.72
C TYR A 19 33.47 28.20 29.19
N LEU A 20 33.59 29.36 28.53
CA LEU A 20 34.00 29.59 27.14
C LEU A 20 35.25 28.81 26.74
N SER A 21 35.31 28.34 25.48
CA SER A 21 36.53 28.40 24.64
C SER A 21 36.27 28.11 23.14
N THR A 22 36.66 29.12 22.34
CA THR A 22 37.23 29.13 20.97
C THR A 22 36.41 28.78 19.71
N PRO A 23 36.59 29.57 18.62
CA PRO A 23 35.98 29.33 17.30
C PRO A 23 36.91 28.54 16.39
N ILE A 24 36.34 27.62 15.59
CA ILE A 24 37.01 27.03 14.44
C ILE A 24 36.16 27.36 13.22
N THR A 25 36.67 28.27 12.40
CA THR A 25 36.26 28.45 11.00
C THR A 25 36.75 27.25 10.20
N ASN A 26 35.85 26.57 9.48
CA ASN A 26 36.17 26.12 8.12
C ASN A 26 34.92 25.83 7.30
N SER A 27 35.03 26.31 6.06
CA SER A 27 34.04 26.39 5.00
C SER A 27 33.65 25.02 4.44
N LEU A 28 32.35 24.84 4.19
CA LEU A 28 31.76 24.13 3.05
C LEU A 28 30.24 24.35 3.08
N HIS A 29 29.81 25.53 2.62
CA HIS A 29 28.41 25.78 2.30
C HIS A 29 28.00 24.92 1.09
N THR A 30 27.50 23.72 1.35
CA THR A 30 26.45 23.14 0.50
C THR A 30 25.12 23.52 1.12
N GLU A 31 24.63 24.71 0.78
CA GLU A 31 23.24 25.11 0.96
C GLU A 31 22.35 24.09 0.24
N ILE A 32 21.85 23.09 0.98
CA ILE A 32 20.73 22.29 0.52
C ILE A 32 19.50 23.20 0.63
N HIS A 33 19.24 23.95 -0.43
CA HIS A 33 18.08 24.82 -0.51
C HIS A 33 16.80 24.01 -0.19
N PRO A 34 15.96 24.43 0.77
CA PRO A 34 14.72 23.73 1.13
C PRO A 34 13.77 23.57 -0.07
N LEU A 35 13.88 24.43 -1.09
CA LEU A 35 13.19 24.28 -2.37
C LEU A 35 13.57 23.00 -3.13
N ARG A 36 14.81 22.50 -3.04
CA ARG A 36 15.24 21.29 -3.76
C ARG A 36 14.71 20.00 -3.13
N VAL A 37 14.61 19.97 -1.80
CA VAL A 37 13.96 18.87 -1.06
C VAL A 37 12.44 18.92 -1.28
N LEU A 38 11.84 20.11 -1.30
CA LEU A 38 10.43 20.29 -1.63
C LEU A 38 10.13 19.91 -3.09
N VAL A 39 11.01 20.22 -4.04
CA VAL A 39 10.87 19.78 -5.45
C VAL A 39 11.01 18.26 -5.58
N ALA A 40 11.94 17.64 -4.87
CA ALA A 40 12.03 16.18 -4.83
C ALA A 40 10.76 15.53 -4.24
N ALA A 41 10.18 16.12 -3.18
CA ALA A 41 8.90 15.70 -2.60
C ALA A 41 7.70 15.98 -3.55
N LEU A 42 7.69 17.10 -4.28
CA LEU A 42 6.62 17.48 -5.23
C LEU A 42 6.68 16.69 -6.54
N LEU A 43 7.85 16.15 -6.92
CA LEU A 43 7.98 15.19 -8.02
C LEU A 43 7.28 13.85 -7.71
N PHE A 44 6.98 13.55 -6.44
CA PHE A 44 6.11 12.41 -6.07
C PHE A 44 4.61 12.69 -6.23
N PHE A 45 4.18 13.96 -6.28
CA PHE A 45 2.77 14.34 -6.15
C PHE A 45 2.18 15.12 -7.34
N THR A 46 2.95 15.34 -8.41
CA THR A 46 2.44 15.98 -9.62
C THR A 46 1.90 14.94 -10.61
N PRO A 47 0.61 15.00 -11.02
CA PRO A 47 0.09 14.08 -12.03
C PRO A 47 0.72 14.39 -13.38
N MET A 48 1.43 13.41 -13.97
CA MET A 48 1.85 13.52 -15.38
C MET A 48 0.62 13.46 -16.29
N SER A 49 0.41 14.51 -17.08
CA SER A 49 -0.62 14.57 -18.11
C SER A 49 -0.44 13.43 -19.12
N SER A 50 -1.46 12.59 -19.26
CA SER A 50 -1.49 11.50 -20.23
C SER A 50 -1.69 12.04 -21.65
N SER A 51 -0.65 12.04 -22.46
CA SER A 51 -0.75 12.20 -23.92
C SER A 51 -1.26 10.90 -24.54
N SER A 52 -2.45 10.95 -25.11
CA SER A 52 -3.03 9.90 -25.95
C SER A 52 -2.27 9.77 -27.28
N LEU A 53 -1.78 8.58 -27.60
CA LEU A 53 -1.25 8.24 -28.93
C LEU A 53 -1.90 6.96 -29.49
N PRO A 54 -2.01 6.85 -30.83
CA PRO A 54 -3.05 6.07 -31.49
C PRO A 54 -2.71 4.58 -31.65
N GLN A 55 -3.77 3.77 -31.70
CA GLN A 55 -3.74 2.34 -32.06
C GLN A 55 -3.18 2.15 -33.47
N GLN A 56 -2.14 1.32 -33.61
CA GLN A 56 -1.79 0.69 -34.88
C GLN A 56 -2.23 -0.78 -34.90
N ASN A 57 -2.97 -1.12 -35.95
CA ASN A 57 -3.38 -2.45 -36.36
C ASN A 57 -2.16 -3.31 -36.67
N VAL A 58 -2.07 -4.51 -36.08
CA VAL A 58 -1.21 -5.58 -36.59
C VAL A 58 -2.04 -6.83 -36.75
N GLY A 59 -1.99 -7.36 -37.96
CA GLY A 59 -2.89 -8.35 -38.50
C GLY A 59 -2.68 -9.77 -37.99
N SER A 60 -3.74 -10.54 -38.27
CA SER A 60 -3.90 -11.99 -38.18
C SER A 60 -2.69 -12.78 -38.67
N LEU A 61 -2.17 -13.67 -37.83
CA LEU A 61 -1.41 -14.84 -38.28
C LEU A 61 -1.92 -16.11 -37.59
N ARG A 62 -2.03 -17.13 -38.43
CA ARG A 62 -2.81 -18.36 -38.28
C ARG A 62 -2.23 -19.35 -37.27
N ARG A 63 -3.16 -20.11 -36.70
CA ARG A 63 -3.00 -21.30 -35.85
C ARG A 63 -2.45 -22.48 -36.67
N LEU A 64 -1.53 -23.25 -36.10
CA LEU A 64 -1.26 -24.64 -36.49
C LEU A 64 -1.24 -25.54 -35.23
N PRO A 65 -1.77 -26.78 -35.30
CA PRO A 65 -1.98 -27.64 -34.13
C PRO A 65 -0.84 -28.64 -33.95
N GLN A 66 -0.50 -29.00 -32.71
CA GLN A 66 0.28 -30.21 -32.42
C GLN A 66 -0.14 -30.91 -31.12
N THR A 67 -0.87 -32.00 -31.34
CA THR A 67 -0.81 -33.34 -30.73
C THR A 67 -0.32 -33.56 -29.29
N ARG A 68 -1.20 -34.26 -28.56
CA ARG A 68 -1.03 -34.95 -27.27
C ARG A 68 0.22 -35.83 -27.17
N ARG A 69 0.84 -35.88 -25.98
CA ARG A 69 1.33 -37.14 -25.40
C ARG A 69 1.33 -37.13 -23.88
N CYS A 70 0.53 -38.02 -23.32
CA CYS A 70 0.44 -38.34 -21.90
C CYS A 70 1.61 -39.27 -21.52
N LYS A 71 2.26 -39.02 -20.38
CA LYS A 71 3.01 -40.04 -19.63
C LYS A 71 2.73 -39.85 -18.14
N SER A 72 2.07 -40.85 -17.59
CA SER A 72 1.83 -41.07 -16.17
C SER A 72 3.15 -41.39 -15.45
N SER A 73 3.35 -40.79 -14.28
CA SER A 73 4.24 -41.33 -13.27
C SER A 73 3.60 -41.16 -11.90
N CYS A 74 3.28 -42.29 -11.28
CA CYS A 74 2.68 -42.43 -9.97
C CYS A 74 3.73 -42.07 -8.91
N ARG A 75 3.45 -41.09 -8.03
CA ARG A 75 4.22 -40.90 -6.80
C ARG A 75 3.25 -40.80 -5.62
N ARG A 76 3.42 -41.75 -4.71
CA ARG A 76 2.66 -41.95 -3.48
C ARG A 76 2.95 -40.76 -2.55
N SER A 77 1.93 -39.95 -2.26
CA SER A 77 1.97 -38.96 -1.17
C SER A 77 0.77 -39.22 -0.24
N THR A 78 1.09 -39.31 1.03
CA THR A 78 0.19 -39.44 2.17
C THR A 78 -0.81 -38.28 2.19
N THR A 79 -2.06 -38.57 1.87
CA THR A 79 -3.19 -37.63 1.96
C THR A 79 -3.61 -37.46 3.41
N PHE A 80 -3.40 -36.26 3.96
CA PHE A 80 -4.23 -35.75 5.05
C PHE A 80 -5.62 -35.48 4.44
N SER A 81 -6.65 -36.17 4.94
CA SER A 81 -8.02 -36.03 4.44
C SER A 81 -8.58 -34.65 4.82
N LEU A 82 -8.42 -33.68 3.93
CA LEU A 82 -9.22 -32.45 3.95
C LEU A 82 -10.63 -32.84 3.51
N ARG A 83 -11.54 -32.85 4.48
CA ARG A 83 -12.97 -33.07 4.24
C ARG A 83 -13.44 -32.02 3.24
N ALA A 84 -13.86 -32.47 2.05
CA ALA A 84 -14.38 -31.62 0.98
C ALA A 84 -15.43 -30.64 1.53
N CYS A 85 -15.30 -29.37 1.17
CA CYS A 85 -16.26 -28.33 1.47
C CYS A 85 -17.61 -28.74 0.87
N ARG A 86 -18.56 -29.15 1.71
CA ARG A 86 -19.95 -29.34 1.28
C ARG A 86 -20.55 -27.95 1.05
N PRO A 87 -21.07 -27.63 -0.15
CA PRO A 87 -21.77 -26.37 -0.34
C PRO A 87 -23.05 -26.40 0.48
N THR A 88 -23.15 -25.52 1.47
CA THR A 88 -24.42 -25.24 2.13
C THR A 88 -25.30 -24.53 1.11
N ALA A 89 -26.39 -25.20 0.72
CA ALA A 89 -27.31 -24.73 -0.30
C ALA A 89 -28.03 -23.45 0.15
N THR A 90 -27.54 -22.31 -0.33
CA THR A 90 -28.35 -21.18 -0.79
C THR A 90 -27.43 -20.32 -1.64
N ALA A 91 -27.36 -20.61 -2.94
CA ALA A 91 -26.65 -19.76 -3.90
C ALA A 91 -27.59 -18.60 -4.29
N PRO A 92 -27.34 -17.35 -3.87
CA PRO A 92 -27.92 -16.22 -4.57
C PRO A 92 -27.14 -16.00 -5.86
N THR A 93 -27.87 -15.75 -6.93
CA THR A 93 -27.40 -15.51 -8.29
C THR A 93 -26.32 -14.42 -8.36
N LEU A 94 -25.04 -14.81 -8.27
CA LEU A 94 -23.87 -13.91 -8.32
C LEU A 94 -23.55 -13.42 -9.75
N SER A 95 -24.39 -13.70 -10.75
CA SER A 95 -24.06 -13.49 -12.17
C SER A 95 -24.44 -12.10 -12.72
N THR A 96 -25.23 -11.32 -11.98
CA THR A 96 -25.81 -10.08 -12.52
C THR A 96 -24.96 -8.84 -12.23
N THR A 97 -24.24 -8.78 -11.10
CA THR A 97 -23.57 -7.55 -10.64
C THR A 97 -22.10 -7.43 -11.07
N THR A 98 -21.36 -8.54 -11.20
CA THR A 98 -19.97 -8.49 -11.69
C THR A 98 -19.89 -8.03 -13.14
N LYS A 99 -20.93 -8.34 -13.94
CA LYS A 99 -21.13 -7.75 -15.28
C LYS A 99 -21.29 -6.23 -15.22
N THR A 100 -21.84 -5.67 -14.16
CA THR A 100 -22.09 -4.24 -14.01
C THR A 100 -20.81 -3.44 -13.75
N LEU A 101 -19.81 -3.98 -13.04
CA LEU A 101 -18.54 -3.26 -12.79
C LEU A 101 -17.60 -3.27 -14.00
N VAL A 102 -17.58 -4.36 -14.78
CA VAL A 102 -16.71 -4.52 -15.96
C VAL A 102 -17.41 -4.09 -17.26
N GLY A 103 -18.74 -4.09 -17.30
CA GLY A 103 -19.55 -3.84 -18.50
C GLY A 103 -20.15 -2.44 -18.64
N GLU A 104 -20.16 -1.60 -17.60
CA GLU A 104 -20.72 -0.25 -17.69
C GLU A 104 -19.71 0.74 -18.29
N PRO A 105 -19.99 1.35 -19.47
CA PRO A 105 -19.12 2.34 -20.11
C PRO A 105 -19.05 3.62 -19.26
N GLY A 106 -18.14 3.64 -18.30
CA GLY A 106 -17.95 4.74 -17.34
C GLY A 106 -17.27 4.33 -16.04
N SER A 107 -17.30 3.03 -15.69
CA SER A 107 -16.80 2.53 -14.40
C SER A 107 -15.30 2.76 -14.15
N LEU A 108 -14.50 2.91 -15.22
CA LEU A 108 -13.05 3.14 -15.16
C LEU A 108 -12.66 4.62 -15.19
N LYS A 109 -13.60 5.52 -15.48
CA LYS A 109 -13.34 6.96 -15.62
C LYS A 109 -13.34 7.68 -14.27
N SER A 110 -12.60 8.77 -14.15
CA SER A 110 -12.59 9.61 -12.96
C SER A 110 -13.73 10.62 -13.00
N THR A 111 -14.62 10.57 -12.02
CA THR A 111 -15.65 11.59 -11.82
C THR A 111 -15.05 12.86 -11.20
N ARG A 112 -15.82 13.96 -11.19
CA ARG A 112 -15.43 15.18 -10.46
C ARG A 112 -15.26 14.91 -8.96
N SER A 113 -16.13 14.07 -8.39
CA SER A 113 -16.05 13.66 -6.99
C SER A 113 -14.74 12.91 -6.70
N HIS A 114 -14.33 11.98 -7.57
CA HIS A 114 -13.03 11.28 -7.41
C HIS A 114 -11.87 12.27 -7.36
N ARG A 115 -11.86 13.23 -8.29
CA ARG A 115 -10.80 14.25 -8.38
C ARG A 115 -10.80 15.17 -7.16
N ALA A 116 -11.97 15.56 -6.67
CA ALA A 116 -12.09 16.36 -5.44
C ALA A 116 -11.52 15.62 -4.22
N TRP A 117 -11.86 14.34 -4.03
CA TRP A 117 -11.31 13.56 -2.93
C TRP A 117 -9.81 13.39 -2.99
N VAL A 118 -9.27 13.16 -4.19
CA VAL A 118 -7.81 13.10 -4.39
C VAL A 118 -7.15 14.44 -4.08
N ALA A 119 -7.74 15.56 -4.51
CA ALA A 119 -7.24 16.88 -4.17
C ALA A 119 -7.24 17.13 -2.66
N CYS A 120 -8.33 16.78 -1.95
CA CYS A 120 -8.41 16.89 -0.50
C CYS A 120 -7.35 16.03 0.19
N GLY A 121 -7.23 14.75 -0.17
CA GLY A 121 -6.26 13.84 0.43
C GLY A 121 -4.82 14.26 0.18
N CYS A 122 -4.49 14.69 -1.05
CA CYS A 122 -3.16 15.24 -1.36
C CYS A 122 -2.88 16.50 -0.56
N THR A 123 -3.87 17.39 -0.42
CA THR A 123 -3.72 18.61 0.39
C THR A 123 -3.45 18.27 1.85
N THR A 124 -4.18 17.32 2.43
CA THR A 124 -3.94 16.85 3.80
C THR A 124 -2.51 16.32 3.97
N VAL A 125 -2.05 15.43 3.09
CA VAL A 125 -0.67 14.89 3.13
C VAL A 125 0.36 16.02 3.00
N LEU A 126 0.15 16.95 2.08
CA LEU A 126 1.06 18.08 1.86
C LEU A 126 1.12 19.02 3.07
N ILE A 127 0.00 19.29 3.75
CA ILE A 127 0.00 20.09 4.98
C ILE A 127 0.86 19.41 6.05
N SER A 128 0.68 18.10 6.26
CA SER A 128 1.46 17.36 7.25
C SER A 128 2.96 17.40 6.92
N LEU A 129 3.34 17.12 5.68
CA LEU A 129 4.74 17.17 5.24
C LEU A 129 5.33 18.59 5.33
N ALA A 130 4.59 19.61 4.87
CA ALA A 130 5.05 21.00 4.88
C ALA A 130 5.30 21.51 6.30
N LYS A 131 4.41 21.20 7.25
CA LYS A 131 4.61 21.53 8.68
C LYS A 131 5.87 20.86 9.23
N GLY A 132 6.05 19.57 8.92
CA GLY A 132 7.23 18.81 9.32
C GLY A 132 8.54 19.41 8.80
N VAL A 133 8.59 19.70 7.50
CA VAL A 133 9.74 20.31 6.84
C VAL A 133 10.01 21.73 7.36
N ALA A 134 8.97 22.56 7.54
CA ALA A 134 9.14 23.92 8.01
C ALA A 134 9.75 23.98 9.42
N VAL A 135 9.27 23.13 10.33
CA VAL A 135 9.81 23.08 11.70
C VAL A 135 11.21 22.46 11.73
N ALA A 136 11.46 21.41 10.95
CA ALA A 136 12.80 20.82 10.83
C ALA A 136 13.83 21.82 10.26
N ALA A 137 13.42 22.62 9.26
CA ALA A 137 14.26 23.67 8.69
C ALA A 137 14.56 24.79 9.69
N ALA A 138 13.54 25.28 10.40
CA ALA A 138 13.70 26.34 11.40
C ALA A 138 14.57 25.93 12.59
N SER A 139 14.57 24.64 12.94
CA SER A 139 15.33 24.08 14.06
C SER A 139 16.66 23.43 13.66
N HIS A 140 16.95 23.32 12.35
CA HIS A 140 18.04 22.52 11.79
C HIS A 140 18.06 21.04 12.24
N ALA A 141 16.94 20.52 12.76
CA ALA A 141 16.83 19.16 13.31
C ALA A 141 16.20 18.18 12.30
N TRP A 142 17.00 17.73 11.33
CA TRP A 142 16.53 16.89 10.21
C TRP A 142 16.49 15.39 10.48
N LEU A 143 17.40 14.90 11.34
CA LEU A 143 17.59 13.46 11.51
C LEU A 143 16.33 12.75 12.02
N GLN A 144 15.71 13.27 13.08
CA GLN A 144 14.55 12.63 13.70
C GLN A 144 13.33 12.62 12.77
N PRO A 145 12.94 13.72 12.09
CA PRO A 145 11.85 13.68 11.11
C PRO A 145 12.13 12.76 9.92
N LEU A 146 13.37 12.70 9.42
CA LEU A 146 13.73 11.78 8.33
C LEU A 146 13.59 10.32 8.75
N LEU A 147 14.11 9.97 9.93
CA LEU A 147 13.94 8.62 10.48
C LEU A 147 12.46 8.28 10.70
N ALA A 148 11.67 9.24 11.19
CA ALA A 148 10.24 9.06 11.37
C ALA A 148 9.51 8.86 10.04
N GLY A 149 9.89 9.60 8.98
CA GLY A 149 9.40 9.37 7.62
C GLY A 149 9.72 7.97 7.11
N TYR A 150 10.96 7.51 7.29
CA TYR A 150 11.38 6.16 6.91
C TYR A 150 10.58 5.07 7.64
N ILE A 151 10.42 5.21 8.96
CA ILE A 151 9.57 4.29 9.75
C ILE A 151 8.12 4.34 9.24
N GLY A 152 7.60 5.53 8.94
CA GLY A 152 6.26 5.70 8.38
C GLY A 152 6.07 4.97 7.04
N TYR A 153 7.06 5.03 6.15
CA TYR A 153 7.07 4.29 4.89
C TYR A 153 7.08 2.77 5.11
N VAL A 154 7.96 2.26 5.98
CA VAL A 154 8.06 0.83 6.28
C VAL A 154 6.76 0.32 6.92
N LEU A 155 6.17 1.07 7.86
CA LEU A 155 4.91 0.68 8.50
C LEU A 155 3.71 0.81 7.56
N ALA A 156 3.71 1.75 6.61
CA ALA A 156 2.67 1.84 5.60
C ALA A 156 2.66 0.61 4.69
N ASP A 157 3.83 0.06 4.34
CA ASP A 157 3.91 -1.19 3.57
C ASP A 157 3.32 -2.37 4.37
N LEU A 158 3.69 -2.53 5.65
CA LEU A 158 3.10 -3.55 6.53
C LEU A 158 1.58 -3.39 6.63
N GLY A 159 1.11 -2.16 6.88
CA GLY A 159 -0.31 -1.85 7.00
C GLY A 159 -1.08 -2.16 5.72
N SER A 160 -0.48 -1.90 4.55
CA SER A 160 -1.07 -2.28 3.26
C SER A 160 -1.26 -3.80 3.13
N GLY A 161 -0.27 -4.58 3.59
CA GLY A 161 -0.35 -6.05 3.56
C GLY A 161 -1.40 -6.62 4.50
N VAL A 162 -1.46 -6.12 5.74
CA VAL A 162 -2.49 -6.55 6.71
C VAL A 162 -3.89 -6.24 6.20
N TYR A 163 -4.08 -5.04 5.64
CA TYR A 163 -5.36 -4.65 5.07
C TYR A 163 -5.74 -5.51 3.86
N HIS A 164 -4.81 -5.72 2.94
CA HIS A 164 -5.01 -6.53 1.73
C HIS A 164 -5.34 -7.99 2.07
N TRP A 165 -4.57 -8.61 2.97
CA TRP A 165 -4.86 -9.95 3.49
C TRP A 165 -6.28 -10.04 4.07
N GLY A 166 -6.68 -9.06 4.89
CA GLY A 166 -8.00 -9.06 5.53
C GLY A 166 -9.14 -8.99 4.52
N ILE A 167 -9.05 -8.08 3.54
CA ILE A 167 -10.07 -7.87 2.52
C ILE A 167 -10.16 -9.05 1.54
N ASP A 168 -9.05 -9.72 1.26
CA ASP A 168 -9.04 -10.89 0.38
C ASP A 168 -9.66 -12.13 1.03
N ASN A 169 -9.51 -12.26 2.34
CA ASN A 169 -9.85 -13.50 3.03
C ASN A 169 -11.19 -13.48 3.77
N TYR A 170 -11.68 -12.30 4.16
CA TYR A 170 -12.82 -12.20 5.07
C TYR A 170 -13.93 -11.28 4.57
N GLY A 171 -15.14 -11.53 5.07
CA GLY A 171 -16.33 -10.76 4.69
C GLY A 171 -16.87 -11.09 3.31
N SER A 172 -17.80 -10.26 2.86
CA SER A 172 -18.49 -10.36 1.58
C SER A 172 -18.92 -8.99 1.08
N THR A 173 -19.58 -8.93 -0.08
CA THR A 173 -20.23 -7.72 -0.61
C THR A 173 -21.20 -7.07 0.38
N HIS A 174 -21.71 -7.81 1.37
CA HIS A 174 -22.63 -7.32 2.39
C HIS A 174 -21.93 -6.82 3.66
N THR A 175 -20.60 -6.91 3.76
CA THR A 175 -19.87 -6.40 4.92
C THR A 175 -20.07 -4.88 5.02
N PRO A 176 -20.57 -4.36 6.15
CA PRO A 176 -20.75 -2.92 6.31
C PRO A 176 -19.44 -2.18 6.07
N VAL A 177 -19.50 -1.05 5.35
CA VAL A 177 -18.35 -0.19 4.99
C VAL A 177 -17.35 -0.83 4.00
N PHE A 178 -17.02 -2.11 4.15
CA PHE A 178 -15.97 -2.79 3.38
C PHE A 178 -16.46 -3.62 2.20
N GLY A 179 -17.77 -3.88 2.07
CA GLY A 179 -18.31 -4.80 1.07
C GLY A 179 -17.88 -4.49 -0.36
N ASN A 180 -17.97 -3.22 -0.77
CA ASN A 180 -17.52 -2.77 -2.09
C ASN A 180 -16.00 -2.93 -2.30
N GLN A 181 -15.22 -2.83 -1.23
CA GLN A 181 -13.75 -2.97 -1.29
C GLN A 181 -13.38 -4.45 -1.41
N ILE A 182 -14.05 -5.32 -0.66
CA ILE A 182 -13.95 -6.79 -0.78
C ILE A 182 -14.30 -7.23 -2.19
N GLU A 183 -15.43 -6.76 -2.74
CA GLU A 183 -15.81 -7.07 -4.12
C GLU A 183 -14.75 -6.61 -5.13
N ALA A 184 -14.22 -5.39 -4.98
CA ALA A 184 -13.24 -4.84 -5.91
C ALA A 184 -11.90 -5.60 -5.88
N PHE A 185 -11.39 -5.94 -4.69
CA PHE A 185 -10.13 -6.69 -4.54
C PHE A 185 -10.27 -8.14 -5.04
N GLN A 186 -11.37 -8.81 -4.71
CA GLN A 186 -11.65 -10.16 -5.21
C GLN A 186 -11.86 -10.19 -6.73
N GLY A 187 -12.61 -9.21 -7.27
CA GLY A 187 -12.81 -9.07 -8.70
C GLY A 187 -11.50 -8.78 -9.45
N HIS A 188 -10.53 -8.12 -8.80
CA HIS A 188 -9.22 -7.82 -9.37
C HIS A 188 -8.38 -9.09 -9.61
N HIS A 189 -8.46 -10.11 -8.78
CA HIS A 189 -7.77 -11.39 -9.05
C HIS A 189 -8.28 -12.07 -10.33
N GLN A 190 -9.55 -11.88 -10.70
CA GLN A 190 -10.08 -12.40 -11.98
C GLN A 190 -9.78 -11.49 -13.17
N TRP A 191 -9.78 -10.17 -12.96
CA TRP A 191 -9.63 -9.18 -14.02
C TRP A 191 -8.48 -8.19 -13.72
N PRO A 192 -7.22 -8.67 -13.60
CA PRO A 192 -6.11 -7.90 -13.02
C PRO A 192 -5.71 -6.67 -13.84
N TRP A 193 -6.01 -6.65 -15.14
CA TRP A 193 -5.70 -5.50 -15.98
C TRP A 193 -6.57 -4.27 -15.67
N THR A 194 -7.73 -4.45 -15.01
CA THR A 194 -8.68 -3.36 -14.79
C THR A 194 -8.07 -2.22 -13.96
N ILE A 195 -7.23 -2.54 -12.96
CA ILE A 195 -6.54 -1.54 -12.15
C ILE A 195 -5.60 -0.64 -12.97
N THR A 196 -5.02 -1.18 -14.07
CA THR A 196 -4.14 -0.44 -14.98
C THR A 196 -4.89 0.45 -15.98
N ARG A 197 -6.19 0.19 -16.17
CA ARG A 197 -7.06 0.92 -17.09
C ARG A 197 -7.94 1.95 -16.40
N ARG A 198 -8.14 1.79 -15.08
CA ARG A 198 -8.84 2.77 -14.24
C ARG A 198 -8.01 4.05 -14.15
N GLU A 199 -8.68 5.18 -14.33
CA GLU A 199 -8.00 6.48 -14.24
C GLU A 199 -7.54 6.77 -12.81
N PHE A 200 -6.43 7.51 -12.68
CA PHE A 200 -5.74 7.80 -11.42
C PHE A 200 -6.66 8.19 -10.26
N ALA A 201 -7.57 9.15 -10.45
CA ALA A 201 -8.43 9.57 -9.35
C ALA A 201 -9.47 8.52 -8.96
N ASN A 202 -9.96 7.74 -9.93
CA ASN A 202 -10.83 6.61 -9.65
C ASN A 202 -10.07 5.52 -8.86
N ASN A 203 -8.79 5.27 -9.13
CA ASN A 203 -7.99 4.33 -8.32
C ASN A 203 -7.80 4.80 -6.86
N LEU A 204 -7.68 6.12 -6.62
CA LEU A 204 -7.21 6.64 -5.32
C LEU A 204 -8.30 7.23 -4.43
N HIS A 205 -9.44 7.65 -4.97
CA HIS A 205 -10.40 8.49 -4.23
C HIS A 205 -10.89 7.91 -2.91
N ALA A 206 -11.06 6.59 -2.80
CA ALA A 206 -11.53 5.95 -1.56
C ALA A 206 -10.50 6.12 -0.43
N LEU A 207 -9.22 5.87 -0.72
CA LEU A 207 -8.12 6.07 0.22
C LEU A 207 -7.87 7.55 0.48
N ALA A 208 -7.95 8.41 -0.54
CA ALA A 208 -7.81 9.85 -0.37
C ALA A 208 -8.90 10.44 0.54
N ARG A 209 -10.14 9.94 0.42
CA ARG A 209 -11.23 10.27 1.33
C ARG A 209 -10.95 9.79 2.76
N ALA A 210 -10.48 8.55 2.93
CA ALA A 210 -10.12 8.04 4.25
C ALA A 210 -8.99 8.87 4.90
N VAL A 211 -7.94 9.19 4.14
CA VAL A 211 -6.85 10.07 4.59
C VAL A 211 -7.38 11.44 4.96
N THR A 212 -8.27 12.03 4.14
CA THR A 212 -8.87 13.34 4.47
C THR A 212 -9.60 13.28 5.81
N PHE A 213 -10.46 12.29 6.05
CA PHE A 213 -11.25 12.22 7.28
C PHE A 213 -10.46 11.81 8.52
N ILE A 214 -9.42 10.98 8.36
CA ILE A 214 -8.63 10.47 9.49
C ILE A 214 -7.47 11.40 9.80
N VAL A 215 -6.68 11.78 8.80
CA VAL A 215 -5.40 12.48 9.01
C VAL A 215 -5.61 13.98 9.22
N LEU A 216 -6.53 14.62 8.51
CA LEU A 216 -6.72 16.07 8.61
C LEU A 216 -7.08 16.51 10.05
N PRO A 217 -8.03 15.87 10.77
CA PRO A 217 -8.29 16.25 12.15
C PRO A 217 -7.09 16.03 13.07
N ILE A 218 -6.33 14.94 12.87
CA ILE A 218 -5.13 14.65 13.68
C ILE A 218 -4.06 15.74 13.43
N ASP A 219 -3.86 16.14 12.18
CA ASP A 219 -2.89 17.20 11.81
C ASP A 219 -3.27 18.56 12.39
N LEU A 220 -4.56 18.90 12.36
CA LEU A 220 -5.06 20.19 12.86
C LEU A 220 -5.12 20.24 14.39
N LEU A 221 -5.47 19.13 15.05
CA LEU A 221 -5.82 19.15 16.49
C LEU A 221 -4.78 18.51 17.40
N ILE A 222 -3.99 17.54 16.92
CA ILE A 222 -3.16 16.71 17.80
C ILE A 222 -1.68 17.12 17.74
N TYR A 223 -1.08 17.17 16.55
CA TYR A 223 0.38 17.31 16.43
C TYR A 223 0.83 18.62 15.78
N ASN A 224 0.00 19.66 15.86
CA ASN A 224 0.30 20.96 15.25
C ASN A 224 1.69 21.48 15.66
N GLY A 225 2.64 21.47 14.72
CA GLY A 225 4.02 21.93 14.95
C GLY A 225 5.01 20.86 15.44
N HIS A 226 4.63 19.58 15.52
CA HIS A 226 5.54 18.50 15.94
C HIS A 226 6.20 17.80 14.73
N PRO A 227 7.45 18.14 14.37
CA PRO A 227 8.03 17.81 13.06
C PRO A 227 8.15 16.30 12.81
N ILE A 228 8.50 15.55 13.86
CA ILE A 228 8.64 14.08 13.81
C ILE A 228 7.31 13.44 13.43
N LEU A 229 6.21 13.86 14.06
CA LEU A 229 4.90 13.25 13.88
C LEU A 229 4.27 13.72 12.57
N SER A 230 4.46 14.99 12.22
CA SER A 230 4.08 15.55 10.92
C SER A 230 4.71 14.80 9.74
N VAL A 231 6.02 14.53 9.78
CA VAL A 231 6.68 13.76 8.70
C VAL A 231 6.29 12.28 8.75
N PHE A 232 6.23 11.67 9.93
CA PHE A 232 5.76 10.27 10.06
C PHE A 232 4.36 10.09 9.44
N VAL A 233 3.39 10.90 9.84
CA VAL A 233 2.00 10.80 9.37
C VAL A 233 1.90 11.18 7.90
N GLY A 234 2.59 12.24 7.45
CA GLY A 234 2.60 12.65 6.05
C GLY A 234 3.14 11.55 5.13
N VAL A 235 4.29 10.95 5.47
CA VAL A 235 4.87 9.87 4.65
C VAL A 235 4.01 8.60 4.71
N SER A 236 3.60 8.16 5.90
CA SER A 236 2.80 6.93 6.03
C SER A 236 1.44 7.04 5.34
N SER A 237 0.70 8.12 5.57
CA SER A 237 -0.59 8.36 4.92
C SER A 237 -0.47 8.60 3.41
N GLY A 238 0.60 9.27 2.96
CA GLY A 238 0.93 9.39 1.55
C GLY A 238 1.15 8.02 0.89
N CYS A 239 1.97 7.16 1.50
CA CYS A 239 2.22 5.82 1.00
C CYS A 239 0.94 4.97 0.93
N ILE A 240 0.11 5.00 1.98
CA ILE A 240 -1.18 4.32 1.99
C ILE A 240 -2.09 4.87 0.89
N MET A 241 -2.23 6.19 0.76
CA MET A 241 -3.10 6.80 -0.25
C MET A 241 -2.71 6.40 -1.67
N PHE A 242 -1.41 6.40 -1.97
CA PHE A 242 -0.88 6.08 -3.30
C PHE A 242 -0.64 4.58 -3.54
N SER A 243 -0.85 3.73 -2.53
CA SER A 243 -0.65 2.27 -2.64
C SER A 243 -1.38 1.63 -3.83
N GLN A 244 -2.59 2.09 -4.16
CA GLN A 244 -3.33 1.59 -5.32
C GLN A 244 -2.68 1.96 -6.66
N GLN A 245 -1.96 3.10 -6.72
CA GLN A 245 -1.19 3.45 -7.92
C GLN A 245 0.09 2.61 -8.02
N PHE A 246 0.75 2.35 -6.88
CA PHE A 246 1.92 1.47 -6.82
C PHE A 246 1.56 0.04 -7.26
N HIS A 247 0.44 -0.47 -6.74
CA HIS A 247 -0.18 -1.72 -7.17
C HIS A 247 -0.50 -1.71 -8.67
N ALA A 248 -1.12 -0.65 -9.21
CA ALA A 248 -1.39 -0.55 -10.64
C ALA A 248 -0.11 -0.61 -11.49
N TRP A 249 0.97 0.03 -11.04
CA TRP A 249 2.27 -0.06 -11.72
C TRP A 249 2.89 -1.45 -11.63
N ALA A 250 2.66 -2.21 -10.55
CA ALA A 250 3.12 -3.60 -10.44
C ALA A 250 2.44 -4.54 -11.46
N HIS A 251 1.27 -4.18 -12.00
CA HIS A 251 0.65 -4.90 -13.13
C HIS A 251 1.21 -4.48 -14.51
N GLY A 252 1.95 -3.37 -14.57
CA GLY A 252 2.49 -2.82 -15.82
C GLY A 252 3.76 -3.52 -16.29
N THR A 253 3.92 -3.66 -17.61
CA THR A 253 5.21 -4.04 -18.20
C THR A 253 6.18 -2.86 -18.14
N LYS A 254 7.48 -3.10 -17.91
CA LYS A 254 8.51 -2.04 -17.84
C LYS A 254 8.45 -1.04 -19.01
N SER A 255 8.19 -1.51 -20.23
CA SER A 255 8.08 -0.69 -21.44
C SER A 255 6.88 0.27 -21.48
N ARG A 256 5.88 0.10 -20.62
CA ARG A 256 4.67 0.93 -20.53
C ARG A 256 4.67 1.85 -19.31
N LEU A 257 5.66 1.72 -18.43
CA LEU A 257 5.78 2.52 -17.23
C LEU A 257 6.73 3.69 -17.48
N PRO A 258 6.53 4.84 -16.80
CA PRO A 258 7.52 5.89 -16.78
C PRO A 258 8.88 5.37 -16.31
N PRO A 259 10.01 5.79 -16.92
CA PRO A 259 11.34 5.29 -16.53
C PRO A 259 11.65 5.41 -15.04
N ILE A 260 11.18 6.49 -14.40
CA ILE A 260 11.34 6.70 -12.96
C ILE A 260 10.61 5.64 -12.12
N VAL A 261 9.42 5.20 -12.55
CA VAL A 261 8.67 4.13 -11.85
C VAL A 261 9.42 2.81 -11.97
N VAL A 262 9.96 2.50 -13.15
CA VAL A 262 10.78 1.30 -13.36
C VAL A 262 12.02 1.32 -12.47
N ALA A 263 12.73 2.44 -12.41
CA ALA A 263 13.90 2.60 -11.54
C ALA A 263 13.55 2.40 -10.06
N LEU A 264 12.41 2.93 -9.60
CA LEU A 264 11.95 2.77 -8.22
C LEU A 264 11.54 1.33 -7.90
N GLN A 265 10.92 0.61 -8.84
CA GLN A 265 10.61 -0.81 -8.68
C GLN A 265 11.88 -1.67 -8.66
N ASP A 266 12.84 -1.38 -9.54
CA ASP A 266 14.12 -2.10 -9.60
C ASP A 266 15.00 -1.84 -8.37
N ALA A 267 14.85 -0.66 -7.73
CA ALA A 267 15.50 -0.31 -6.48
C ALA A 267 14.77 -0.83 -5.21
N GLY A 268 13.62 -1.50 -5.36
CA GLY A 268 12.82 -1.99 -4.23
C GLY A 268 12.09 -0.89 -3.44
N VAL A 269 12.03 0.34 -3.97
CA VAL A 269 11.30 1.45 -3.34
C VAL A 269 9.79 1.32 -3.56
N LEU A 270 9.39 0.77 -4.70
CA LEU A 270 8.01 0.44 -5.03
C LEU A 270 7.88 -1.05 -5.29
N VAL A 271 6.71 -1.62 -4.97
CA VAL A 271 6.44 -3.04 -5.20
C VAL A 271 6.66 -3.40 -6.67
N SER A 272 7.47 -4.44 -6.89
CA SER A 272 7.82 -4.89 -8.23
C SER A 272 6.71 -5.73 -8.87
N ARG A 273 6.71 -5.80 -10.20
CA ARG A 273 5.82 -6.71 -10.93
C ARG A 273 6.02 -8.17 -10.55
N SER A 274 7.24 -8.62 -10.32
CA SER A 274 7.52 -10.01 -9.94
C SER A 274 6.95 -10.36 -8.58
N GLN A 275 7.21 -9.55 -7.55
CA GLN A 275 6.68 -9.77 -6.20
C GLN A 275 5.15 -9.80 -6.20
N HIS A 276 4.53 -8.83 -6.88
CA HIS A 276 3.07 -8.80 -6.94
C HIS A 276 2.48 -9.92 -7.82
N ALA A 277 3.18 -10.37 -8.85
CA ALA A 277 2.75 -11.53 -9.64
C ALA A 277 2.75 -12.83 -8.83
N ASP A 278 3.60 -12.95 -7.81
CA ASP A 278 3.59 -14.10 -6.90
C ASP A 278 2.32 -14.13 -6.04
N HIS A 279 1.80 -12.98 -5.62
CA HIS A 279 0.50 -12.86 -4.94
C HIS A 279 -0.67 -13.34 -5.82
N HIS A 280 -0.64 -13.05 -7.13
CA HIS A 280 -1.68 -13.47 -8.08
C HIS A 280 -1.62 -14.97 -8.44
N ARG A 281 -0.74 -15.75 -7.81
CA ARG A 281 -0.73 -17.21 -7.99
C ARG A 281 -1.62 -17.86 -6.93
N PRO A 282 -2.44 -18.84 -7.32
CA PRO A 282 -3.10 -19.71 -6.36
C PRO A 282 -2.11 -20.27 -5.32
N PRO A 283 -2.49 -20.31 -4.03
CA PRO A 283 -3.83 -20.04 -3.48
C PRO A 283 -4.07 -18.58 -3.03
N TYR A 284 -3.37 -17.60 -3.62
CA TYR A 284 -3.50 -16.17 -3.33
C TYR A 284 -3.17 -15.78 -1.88
N ASN A 285 -2.24 -16.51 -1.26
CA ASN A 285 -1.98 -16.41 0.18
C ASN A 285 -0.61 -15.80 0.54
N THR A 286 0.07 -15.16 -0.40
CA THR A 286 1.41 -14.58 -0.18
C THR A 286 1.50 -13.15 -0.72
N ASN A 287 2.55 -12.44 -0.35
CA ASN A 287 2.95 -11.15 -0.96
C ASN A 287 1.86 -10.05 -0.96
N TYR A 288 1.18 -9.87 0.16
CA TYR A 288 0.07 -8.92 0.28
C TYR A 288 0.47 -7.44 0.29
N CYS A 289 1.70 -7.08 0.67
CA CYS A 289 2.14 -5.69 0.75
C CYS A 289 2.32 -5.08 -0.65
N ILE A 290 1.75 -3.88 -0.85
CA ILE A 290 1.63 -3.22 -2.17
C ILE A 290 2.25 -1.81 -2.20
N VAL A 291 2.96 -1.37 -1.17
CA VAL A 291 3.71 -0.11 -1.22
C VAL A 291 5.07 -0.36 -1.84
N SER A 292 5.94 -1.04 -1.11
CA SER A 292 7.27 -1.46 -1.54
C SER A 292 7.42 -2.97 -1.59
N GLY A 293 6.61 -3.70 -0.81
CA GLY A 293 6.73 -5.13 -0.62
C GLY A 293 7.90 -5.52 0.29
N VAL A 294 8.50 -4.58 1.03
CA VAL A 294 9.64 -4.86 1.93
C VAL A 294 9.30 -5.88 3.02
N TRP A 295 8.04 -5.93 3.44
CA TRP A 295 7.59 -6.91 4.44
C TRP A 295 7.26 -8.29 3.86
N ASN A 296 7.08 -8.41 2.54
CA ASN A 296 6.51 -9.62 1.96
C ASN A 296 7.38 -10.86 2.22
N GLU A 297 8.70 -10.76 2.04
CA GLU A 297 9.62 -11.87 2.27
C GLU A 297 9.53 -12.37 3.73
N LEU A 298 9.65 -11.45 4.68
CA LEU A 298 9.58 -11.76 6.11
C LEU A 298 8.22 -12.34 6.51
N LEU A 299 7.11 -11.72 6.08
CA LEU A 299 5.76 -12.20 6.42
C LEU A 299 5.48 -13.60 5.84
N ASN A 300 5.98 -13.89 4.63
CA ASN A 300 5.87 -15.20 3.99
C ASN A 300 6.75 -16.25 4.68
N GLU A 301 8.01 -15.93 5.00
CA GLU A 301 8.96 -16.84 5.67
C GLU A 301 8.41 -17.31 7.02
N PHE A 302 7.89 -16.36 7.81
CA PHE A 302 7.31 -16.64 9.12
C PHE A 302 5.84 -17.07 9.07
N LYS A 303 5.23 -17.17 7.88
CA LYS A 303 3.82 -17.56 7.68
C LYS A 303 2.86 -16.79 8.58
N VAL A 304 3.12 -15.48 8.72
CA VAL A 304 2.43 -14.63 9.70
C VAL A 304 0.93 -14.62 9.45
N PHE A 305 0.52 -14.53 8.18
CA PHE A 305 -0.90 -14.50 7.82
C PHE A 305 -1.57 -15.86 8.03
N GLU A 306 -0.92 -16.97 7.69
CA GLU A 306 -1.46 -18.30 7.96
C GLU A 306 -1.61 -18.57 9.47
N ALA A 307 -0.67 -18.07 10.28
CA ALA A 307 -0.80 -18.14 11.73
C ALA A 307 -2.01 -17.31 12.23
N LEU A 308 -2.21 -16.11 11.71
CA LEU A 308 -3.39 -15.28 12.02
C LEU A 308 -4.70 -15.95 11.56
N GLU A 309 -4.71 -16.58 10.38
CA GLU A 309 -5.84 -17.35 9.88
C GLU A 309 -6.23 -18.49 10.83
N LEU A 310 -5.25 -19.25 11.32
CA LEU A 310 -5.47 -20.30 12.31
C LEU A 310 -6.04 -19.73 13.61
N ILE A 311 -5.50 -18.61 14.10
CA ILE A 311 -6.01 -17.93 15.31
C ILE A 311 -7.48 -17.54 15.12
N LEU A 312 -7.82 -16.87 14.02
CA LEU A 312 -9.19 -16.45 13.71
C LEU A 312 -10.13 -17.66 13.56
N PHE A 313 -9.67 -18.73 12.93
CA PHE A 313 -10.45 -19.95 12.80
C PHE A 313 -10.72 -20.60 14.17
N PHE A 314 -9.71 -20.77 15.02
CA PHE A 314 -9.90 -21.41 16.33
C PHE A 314 -10.65 -20.53 17.34
N LYS A 315 -10.53 -19.20 17.24
CA LYS A 315 -11.20 -18.27 18.17
C LYS A 315 -12.62 -17.92 17.73
N LEU A 316 -12.86 -17.78 16.42
CA LEU A 316 -14.11 -17.22 15.88
C LEU A 316 -14.83 -18.18 14.92
N GLY A 317 -14.22 -19.32 14.56
CA GLY A 317 -14.80 -20.27 13.60
C GLY A 317 -14.79 -19.78 12.14
N VAL A 318 -14.15 -18.64 11.86
CA VAL A 318 -14.15 -18.02 10.52
C VAL A 318 -12.99 -18.57 9.71
N LYS A 319 -13.29 -19.14 8.54
CA LYS A 319 -12.28 -19.64 7.60
C LYS A 319 -11.89 -18.55 6.59
N PRO A 320 -10.59 -18.39 6.30
CA PRO A 320 -10.16 -17.52 5.20
C PRO A 320 -10.49 -18.14 3.85
N ARG A 321 -10.62 -17.28 2.83
CA ARG A 321 -10.89 -17.71 1.46
C ARG A 321 -9.67 -18.41 0.81
N SER A 322 -8.46 -18.07 1.23
CA SER A 322 -7.19 -18.68 0.80
C SER A 322 -7.13 -20.20 1.01
N TRP A 323 -7.94 -20.77 1.91
CA TRP A 323 -7.98 -22.22 2.18
C TRP A 323 -8.85 -23.00 1.21
N CYS A 324 -9.69 -22.32 0.44
CA CYS A 324 -10.50 -22.98 -0.58
C CYS A 324 -9.65 -23.21 -1.83
N GLU A 325 -9.79 -24.38 -2.48
CA GLU A 325 -9.24 -24.54 -3.83
C GLU A 325 -9.80 -23.40 -4.72
N PRO A 326 -9.03 -22.90 -5.71
CA PRO A 326 -9.56 -22.03 -6.76
C PRO A 326 -10.56 -22.85 -7.62
N GLY A 327 -11.72 -23.15 -7.05
CA GLY A 327 -12.57 -24.26 -7.46
C GLY A 327 -13.64 -23.79 -8.42
N SER A 328 -13.62 -24.36 -9.63
CA SER A 328 -14.71 -24.53 -10.62
C SER A 328 -15.47 -23.30 -11.13
N GLU A 329 -15.82 -22.32 -10.31
CA GLU A 329 -16.54 -21.11 -10.74
C GLU A 329 -15.67 -20.23 -11.65
N TRP A 330 -14.40 -20.10 -11.30
CA TRP A 330 -13.37 -19.39 -12.07
C TRP A 330 -13.16 -19.99 -13.47
N THR A 331 -13.13 -21.32 -13.57
CA THR A 331 -12.92 -22.04 -14.84
C THR A 331 -14.18 -22.07 -15.71
N GLN A 332 -15.37 -22.18 -15.12
CA GLN A 332 -16.64 -22.20 -15.85
C GLN A 332 -16.97 -20.84 -16.49
N GLN A 333 -16.68 -19.73 -15.82
CA GLN A 333 -16.89 -18.39 -16.39
C GLN A 333 -15.93 -18.07 -17.54
N GLN A 334 -14.66 -18.51 -17.46
CA GLN A 334 -13.70 -18.37 -18.57
C GLN A 334 -14.09 -19.21 -19.79
N GLN A 335 -14.60 -20.43 -19.58
CA GLN A 335 -15.03 -21.32 -20.67
C GLN A 335 -16.32 -20.85 -21.36
N GLN A 336 -17.28 -20.29 -20.62
CA GLN A 336 -18.51 -19.76 -21.21
C GLN A 336 -18.28 -18.52 -22.09
N GLN A 337 -17.28 -17.69 -21.77
CA GLN A 337 -16.97 -16.50 -22.57
C GLN A 337 -16.14 -16.81 -23.82
N GLN A 338 -15.29 -17.84 -23.81
CA GLN A 338 -14.59 -18.30 -25.02
C GLN A 338 -15.51 -18.95 -26.06
N GLN A 339 -16.74 -19.32 -25.68
CA GLN A 339 -17.75 -19.87 -26.59
C GLN A 339 -18.69 -18.79 -27.16
N GLN A 340 -18.60 -17.54 -26.69
CA GLN A 340 -19.48 -16.43 -27.09
C GLN A 340 -18.77 -15.31 -27.88
N GLY A 341 -17.47 -15.45 -28.18
CA GLY A 341 -16.69 -14.55 -29.03
C GLY A 341 -16.17 -15.24 -30.28
#